data_AF-A0A945SEZ6-F1
#
_entry.id   AF-A0A945SEZ6-F1
#
_cell.length_a   1.000
_cell.length_b   1.000
_cell.length_c   1.000
_cell.angle_alpha   90.00
_cell.angle_beta   90.00
_cell.angle_gamma   90.00
#
_symmetry.space_group_name_H-M   'P 1'
#
loop_
_entity.id
_entity.type
_entity.pdbx_description
1 polymer ?
#
loop_
_entity_poly.entity_id
_entity_poly.type
_entity_poly.pdbx_seq_one_letter_code
_entity_poly.pdbx_strand_id
1 'polypeptide(L)' 'IRKIIPNHFLLVPGVGAQGGNVQDVAKYGMNADCGLLVNSSRGIIYAGSDEDFAEKAKIEAYKLQQEMAVILAEAGI' A
#
# COMPACT_ATOMS: atom_id res chain seq x y z
N ILE A 1 -14.55 10.79 0.29
CA ILE A 1 -13.80 11.26 -0.90
C ILE A 1 -14.13 10.45 -2.15
N ARG A 2 -13.97 9.13 -2.18
CA ARG A 2 -14.27 8.30 -3.38
C ARG A 2 -15.65 8.57 -3.99
N LYS A 3 -16.70 8.79 -3.18
CA LYS A 3 -18.05 9.17 -3.67
C LYS A 3 -18.10 10.51 -4.43
N ILE A 4 -17.22 11.46 -4.11
CA ILE A 4 -17.16 12.80 -4.71
C ILE A 4 -16.33 12.76 -6.01
N ILE A 5 -15.26 11.96 -6.02
CA ILE A 5 -14.32 11.83 -7.14
C ILE A 5 -14.17 10.36 -7.56
N PRO A 6 -15.23 9.75 -8.15
CA PRO A 6 -15.32 8.29 -8.33
C PRO A 6 -14.18 7.69 -9.16
N ASN A 7 -13.71 8.42 -10.19
CA ASN A 7 -12.74 7.90 -11.16
C ASN A 7 -11.34 8.51 -11.00
N HIS A 8 -11.11 9.35 -10.00
CA HIS A 8 -9.80 9.98 -9.82
C HIS A 8 -8.80 8.99 -9.21
N PHE A 9 -7.54 9.10 -9.63
CA PHE A 9 -6.46 8.36 -9.01
C PHE A 9 -6.01 9.06 -7.72
N LEU A 10 -5.90 8.32 -6.62
CA LEU A 10 -5.60 8.89 -5.30
C LEU A 10 -4.26 8.40 -4.76
N LEU A 11 -3.41 9.33 -4.33
CA LEU A 11 -2.22 9.03 -3.54
C LEU A 11 -2.61 8.86 -2.07
N VAL A 12 -2.31 7.70 -1.47
CA VAL A 12 -2.59 7.38 -0.07
C VAL A 12 -1.27 7.26 0.70
N PRO A 13 -0.88 8.29 1.47
CA PRO A 13 0.33 8.24 2.29
C PRO A 13 0.11 7.48 3.60
N GLY A 14 1.17 6.83 4.10
CA GLY A 14 1.25 6.43 5.50
C GLY A 14 0.68 5.04 5.84
N VAL A 15 0.53 4.15 4.86
CA VAL A 15 0.13 2.76 5.10
C VAL A 15 1.26 1.97 5.78
N GLY A 16 0.92 1.08 6.71
CA GLY A 16 1.87 0.27 7.48
C GLY A 16 2.34 0.95 8.76
N ALA A 17 3.38 1.78 8.67
CA ALA A 17 4.11 2.29 9.85
C ALA A 17 3.32 3.28 10.74
N GLN A 18 2.22 3.85 10.25
CA GLN A 18 1.36 4.77 11.03
C GLN A 18 0.08 4.11 11.54
N GLY A 19 0.00 2.77 11.48
CA GLY A 19 -1.21 2.03 11.86
C GLY A 19 -2.32 2.07 10.80
N GLY A 20 -2.06 2.64 9.62
CA GLY A 20 -2.96 2.58 8.47
C GLY A 20 -2.97 1.19 7.85
N ASN A 21 -4.14 0.56 7.86
CA ASN A 21 -4.36 -0.78 7.34
C ASN A 21 -4.66 -0.72 5.82
N VAL A 22 -3.94 -1.51 5.02
CA VAL A 22 -4.05 -1.50 3.54
C VAL A 22 -5.41 -2.04 3.06
N GLN A 23 -6.01 -2.97 3.82
CA GLN A 23 -7.34 -3.50 3.57
C GLN A 23 -8.43 -2.43 3.74
N ASP A 24 -8.33 -1.56 4.76
CA ASP A 24 -9.27 -0.44 4.93
C ASP A 24 -9.13 0.61 3.83
N VAL A 25 -7.88 0.93 3.46
CA VAL A 25 -7.59 1.83 2.34
C VAL A 25 -8.20 1.32 1.05
N ALA A 26 -8.06 0.03 0.77
CA ALA A 26 -8.66 -0.62 -0.39
C ALA A 26 -10.18 -0.58 -0.33
N LYS A 27 -10.77 -1.05 0.77
CA LYS A 27 -12.22 -1.17 0.98
C LYS A 27 -12.98 0.14 0.76
N TYR A 28 -12.42 1.26 1.24
CA TYR A 28 -13.09 2.57 1.16
C TYR A 28 -12.56 3.45 0.03
N GLY A 29 -11.38 3.15 -0.48
CA GLY A 29 -10.65 4.00 -1.42
C GLY A 29 -10.66 3.51 -2.86
N MET A 30 -10.88 2.22 -3.13
CA MET A 30 -10.77 1.69 -4.50
C MET A 30 -11.95 2.09 -5.39
N ASN A 31 -11.68 2.13 -6.69
CA ASN A 31 -12.70 2.07 -7.74
C ASN A 31 -12.55 0.75 -8.55
N ALA A 32 -13.25 0.63 -9.67
CA ALA A 32 -13.20 -0.57 -10.52
C ALA A 32 -11.79 -0.88 -11.07
N ASP A 33 -10.90 0.12 -11.13
CA ASP A 33 -9.54 0.01 -11.65
C ASP A 33 -8.49 0.11 -10.53
N CYS A 34 -8.85 -0.19 -9.28
CA CYS A 34 -8.14 0.14 -8.05
C CYS A 34 -8.06 1.65 -7.79
N GLY A 35 -7.43 2.43 -8.67
CA GLY A 35 -7.44 3.89 -8.61
C GLY A 35 -6.73 4.48 -7.39
N LEU A 36 -5.81 3.73 -6.78
CA LEU A 36 -5.01 4.10 -5.61
C LEU A 36 -3.52 3.90 -5.87
N LEU A 37 -2.69 4.81 -5.36
CA LEU A 37 -1.25 4.63 -5.19
C LEU A 37 -0.91 4.78 -3.72
N VAL A 38 -0.47 3.69 -3.12
CA VAL A 38 -0.10 3.64 -1.70
C VAL A 38 1.37 4.02 -1.55
N ASN A 39 1.67 5.05 -0.75
CA ASN A 39 3.04 5.38 -0.38
C ASN A 39 3.39 4.75 0.97
N SER A 40 4.39 3.87 0.96
CA SER A 40 5.08 3.37 2.15
C SER A 40 6.56 3.76 2.06
N SER A 41 6.98 4.66 2.94
CA SER A 41 8.36 5.18 2.94
C SER A 41 9.13 4.64 4.15
N ARG A 42 8.88 5.18 5.35
CA ARG A 42 9.63 4.84 6.58
C ARG A 42 9.61 3.36 6.93
N GLY A 43 8.50 2.66 6.70
CA GLY A 43 8.39 1.22 6.98
C GLY A 43 9.27 0.35 6.08
N ILE A 44 9.67 0.85 4.91
CA ILE A 44 10.57 0.14 3.99
C ILE A 44 12.00 0.65 4.16
N ILE A 45 12.20 1.98 4.14
CA ILE A 45 13.53 2.60 4.19
C ILE A 45 14.24 2.32 5.52
N TYR A 46 13.50 2.29 6.64
CA TYR A 46 14.09 2.07 7.97
C TYR A 46 13.85 0.65 8.51
N ALA A 47 13.50 -0.30 7.63
CA ALA A 47 13.35 -1.71 8.00
C ALA A 47 14.67 -2.40 8.38
N GLY A 48 15.78 -1.87 7.87
CA GLY A 48 17.14 -2.30 8.17
C GLY A 48 18.09 -1.10 8.19
N SER A 49 19.34 -1.38 8.51
CA SER A 49 20.42 -0.40 8.67
C SER A 49 21.72 -0.95 8.11
N ASP A 50 22.56 -0.07 7.57
CA ASP A 50 23.91 -0.39 7.11
C ASP A 50 23.95 -1.63 6.18
N GLU A 51 24.57 -2.72 6.62
CA GLU A 51 24.82 -3.93 5.82
C GLU A 51 23.54 -4.71 5.48
N ASP A 52 22.50 -4.64 6.31
CA ASP A 52 21.25 -5.39 6.11
C ASP A 52 20.14 -4.57 5.43
N PHE A 53 20.36 -3.28 5.20
CA PHE A 53 19.37 -2.35 4.64
C PHE A 53 18.70 -2.90 3.37
N ALA A 54 19.49 -3.36 2.39
CA ALA A 54 18.97 -3.80 1.11
C ALA A 54 18.07 -5.04 1.25
N GLU A 55 18.46 -5.98 2.12
CA GLU A 55 17.70 -7.20 2.38
C GLU A 55 16.41 -6.88 3.13
N LYS A 56 16.48 -6.11 4.22
CA LYS A 56 15.32 -5.75 5.04
C LYS A 56 14.32 -4.89 4.28
N ALA A 57 14.78 -3.89 3.53
CA ALA A 57 13.92 -3.06 2.70
C ALA A 57 13.19 -3.90 1.63
N LYS A 58 13.89 -4.84 0.99
CA LYS A 58 13.26 -5.77 0.04
C LYS A 58 12.19 -6.62 0.72
N ILE A 59 12.46 -7.16 1.91
CA ILE A 59 11.50 -7.99 2.64
C ILE A 59 10.22 -7.20 2.96
N GLU A 60 10.34 -5.99 3.50
CA GLU A 60 9.16 -5.19 3.84
C GLU A 60 8.40 -4.68 2.61
N ALA A 61 9.11 -4.30 1.54
CA ALA A 61 8.48 -3.98 0.27
C ALA A 61 7.72 -5.18 -0.32
N TYR A 62 8.31 -6.38 -0.25
CA TYR A 62 7.69 -7.61 -0.75
C TYR A 62 6.46 -7.99 0.06
N LYS A 63 6.52 -7.93 1.40
CA LYS A 63 5.35 -8.18 2.27
C LYS A 63 4.17 -7.28 1.91
N LEU A 64 4.41 -5.97 1.82
CA LEU A 64 3.37 -5.01 1.46
C LEU A 64 2.81 -5.28 0.06
N GLN A 65 3.67 -5.62 -0.90
CA GLN A 65 3.24 -5.97 -2.25
C GLN A 65 2.36 -7.22 -2.27
N GLN A 66 2.69 -8.25 -1.49
CA GLN A 66 1.89 -9.47 -1.38
C GLN A 66 0.52 -9.19 -0.77
N GLU A 67 0.45 -8.37 0.30
CA GLU A 67 -0.83 -7.95 0.88
C GLU A 67 -1.71 -7.23 -0.14
N MET A 68 -1.14 -6.30 -0.91
CA MET A 68 -1.85 -5.59 -1.98
C MET A 68 -2.29 -6.55 -3.11
N ALA A 69 -1.45 -7.52 -3.48
CA ALA A 69 -1.77 -8.49 -4.53
C ALA A 69 -2.97 -9.37 -4.17
N VAL A 70 -3.09 -9.80 -2.91
CA VAL A 70 -4.26 -10.55 -2.42
C VAL A 70 -5.52 -9.71 -2.54
N ILE A 71 -5.47 -8.45 -2.10
CA ILE A 71 -6.61 -7.52 -2.17
C ILE A 71 -7.08 -7.30 -3.62
N LEU A 72 -6.14 -7.12 -4.55
CA LEU A 72 -6.48 -6.95 -5.97
C LEU A 72 -7.13 -8.21 -6.55
N ALA A 73 -6.57 -9.38 -6.25
CA ALA A 73 -7.13 -10.65 -6.70
C ALA A 73 -8.55 -10.89 -6.15
N GLU A 74 -8.79 -10.60 -4.87
CA GLU A 74 -10.12 -10.68 -4.24
C GLU A 74 -11.12 -9.68 -4.87
N ALA A 75 -10.64 -8.54 -5.36
CA ALA A 75 -11.43 -7.55 -6.07
C ALA A 75 -11.65 -7.88 -7.57
N GLY A 76 -10.99 -8.93 -8.09
CA GLY A 76 -11.05 -9.30 -9.51
C GLY A 76 -10.30 -8.33 -10.43
N ILE A 77 -9.26 -7.66 -9.91
CA ILE A 77 -8.41 -6.69 -10.61
C ILE A 77 -7.02 -7.28 -10.85
#